data_AF-A0A3N5PJ58-F1
#
_entry.id   AF-A0A3N5PJ58-F1
#
_cell.length_a   1.000
_cell.length_b   1.000
_cell.length_c   1.000
_cell.angle_alpha   90.00
_cell.angle_beta   90.00
_cell.angle_gamma   90.00
#
_symmetry.space_group_name_H-M   'P 1'
#
loop_
_entity.id
_entity.type
_entity.pdbx_description
1 polymer ?
#
loop_
_entity_poly.entity_id
_entity_poly.type
_entity_poly.pdbx_seq_one_letter_code
_entity_poly.pdbx_strand_id
1 'polypeptide(L)'
;MSLVVFFVLAALAAIAVAYPLLTPRVPAEPEARISDAQVEGAVQRLRRARKRGEPVSPGADRVCPACSAPYQPGDRFCVRCGQTLPEQGAAPTPAQAAVCPSCGAALREDDLFCARCGHRLPTPTGGGGLEEVQP
;
A
#
# COMPACT_ATOMS: atom_id res chain seq x y z
N MET A 1 -4.40 -50.75 -26.52
CA MET A 1 -3.81 -49.44 -26.19
C MET A 1 -4.80 -48.29 -26.38
N SER A 2 -5.48 -48.18 -27.52
CA SER A 2 -6.45 -47.08 -27.77
C SER A 2 -7.67 -47.06 -26.83
N LEU A 3 -8.27 -48.22 -26.53
CA LEU A 3 -9.41 -48.29 -25.60
C LEU A 3 -9.03 -47.92 -24.16
N VAL A 4 -7.87 -48.38 -23.68
CA VAL A 4 -7.39 -48.08 -22.33
C VAL A 4 -7.17 -46.58 -22.16
N VAL A 5 -6.57 -45.92 -23.16
CA VAL A 5 -6.39 -44.46 -23.16
C VAL A 5 -7.73 -43.73 -23.15
N PHE A 6 -8.71 -44.20 -23.92
CA PHE A 6 -10.05 -43.61 -23.94
C PHE A 6 -10.75 -43.69 -22.58
N PHE A 7 -10.69 -44.84 -21.91
CA PHE A 7 -11.28 -45.02 -20.57
C PHE A 7 -10.58 -44.16 -19.50
N VAL A 8 -9.25 -44.04 -19.57
CA VAL A 8 -8.50 -43.18 -18.65
C VAL A 8 -8.87 -41.71 -18.86
N LEU A 9 -8.95 -41.24 -20.11
CA LEU A 9 -9.34 -39.86 -20.41
C LEU A 9 -10.78 -39.57 -19.97
N ALA A 10 -11.70 -40.50 -20.20
CA ALA A 10 -13.09 -40.38 -19.76
C ALA A 10 -13.22 -40.32 -18.22
N ALA A 11 -12.44 -41.13 -17.50
CA ALA A 11 -12.42 -41.12 -16.04
C ALA A 11 -11.84 -39.80 -15.49
N LEU A 12 -10.75 -39.30 -16.08
CA LEU A 12 -10.16 -38.02 -15.69
C LEU A 12 -11.12 -36.84 -15.93
N ALA A 13 -11.84 -36.85 -17.06
CA ALA A 13 -12.86 -35.84 -17.35
C ALA A 13 -14.03 -35.89 -16.34
N ALA A 14 -14.52 -37.09 -16.02
CA ALA A 14 -15.58 -37.28 -15.03
C ALA A 14 -15.14 -36.81 -13.63
N ILE A 15 -13.90 -37.10 -13.24
CA ILE A 15 -13.32 -36.63 -11.98
C ILE A 15 -13.21 -35.11 -11.99
N ALA A 16 -12.70 -34.49 -13.06
CA ALA A 16 -12.58 -33.03 -13.15
C ALA A 16 -13.93 -32.30 -13.03
N VAL A 17 -15.00 -32.88 -13.57
CA VAL A 17 -16.36 -32.32 -13.49
C VAL A 17 -17.01 -32.57 -12.12
N ALA A 18 -16.80 -33.75 -11.53
CA ALA A 18 -17.38 -34.10 -10.23
C ALA A 18 -16.63 -33.47 -9.04
N TYR A 19 -15.31 -33.28 -9.16
CA TYR A 19 -14.45 -32.72 -8.12
C TYR A 19 -14.92 -31.37 -7.54
N PRO A 20 -15.29 -30.34 -8.34
CA PRO A 20 -15.78 -29.07 -7.80
C PRO A 20 -17.12 -29.17 -7.05
N LEU A 21 -17.90 -30.24 -7.29
CA LEU A 21 -19.13 -30.52 -6.56
C LEU A 21 -18.86 -31.26 -5.24
N LEU A 22 -17.75 -31.99 -5.17
CA LEU A 22 -17.33 -32.76 -3.99
C LEU A 22 -16.38 -31.97 -3.07
N THR A 23 -15.72 -30.91 -3.55
CA THR A 23 -14.96 -30.00 -2.70
C THR A 23 -15.95 -29.22 -1.82
N PRO A 24 -16.01 -29.48 -0.50
CA PRO A 24 -16.80 -28.63 0.38
C PRO A 24 -16.30 -27.20 0.21
N ARG A 25 -17.22 -26.25 0.01
CA ARG A 25 -16.89 -24.83 0.05
C ARG A 25 -16.08 -24.61 1.31
N VAL A 26 -14.78 -24.29 1.18
CA VAL A 26 -14.01 -23.73 2.27
C VAL A 26 -14.82 -22.51 2.69
N PRO A 27 -15.43 -22.49 3.89
CA PRO A 27 -16.10 -21.28 4.34
C PRO A 27 -15.02 -20.21 4.29
N ALA A 28 -15.27 -19.13 3.54
CA ALA A 28 -14.39 -17.98 3.51
C ALA A 28 -13.96 -17.73 4.96
N GLU A 29 -12.66 -17.89 5.25
CA GLU A 29 -12.18 -17.70 6.61
C GLU A 29 -12.74 -16.37 7.07
N PRO A 30 -13.40 -16.31 8.23
CA PRO A 30 -14.02 -15.09 8.67
C PRO A 30 -12.90 -14.07 8.77
N GLU A 31 -12.85 -13.13 7.80
CA GLU A 31 -11.89 -12.04 7.72
C GLU A 31 -11.65 -11.58 9.14
N ALA A 32 -10.41 -11.75 9.62
CA ALA A 32 -10.04 -11.68 11.03
C ALA A 32 -10.81 -10.55 11.72
N ARG A 33 -11.94 -10.88 12.37
CA ARG A 33 -12.84 -9.87 12.91
C ARG A 33 -12.15 -9.32 14.12
N ILE A 34 -11.49 -8.17 13.96
CA ILE A 34 -10.86 -7.49 15.07
C ILE A 34 -11.98 -7.17 16.06
N SER A 35 -11.94 -7.81 17.22
CA SER A 35 -12.96 -7.60 18.24
C SER A 35 -12.71 -6.29 18.99
N ASP A 36 -13.77 -5.70 19.53
CA ASP A 36 -13.66 -4.46 20.33
C ASP A 36 -12.65 -4.63 21.48
N ALA A 37 -12.62 -5.80 22.11
CA ALA A 37 -11.66 -6.15 23.15
C ALA A 37 -10.19 -6.11 22.66
N GLN A 38 -9.93 -6.50 21.41
CA GLN A 38 -8.59 -6.43 20.82
C GLN A 38 -8.16 -4.98 20.57
N VAL A 39 -9.09 -4.13 20.10
CA VAL A 39 -8.84 -2.69 19.90
C VAL A 39 -8.57 -2.00 21.24
N GLU A 40 -9.42 -2.22 22.23
CA GLU A 40 -9.27 -1.66 23.57
C GLU A 40 -7.95 -2.09 24.22
N GLY A 41 -7.61 -3.38 24.09
CA GLY A 41 -6.32 -3.90 24.55
C GLY A 41 -5.13 -3.23 23.88
N ALA A 42 -5.19 -3.01 22.56
CA ALA A 42 -4.14 -2.29 21.83
C ALA A 42 -4.00 -0.83 22.29
N VAL A 43 -5.13 -0.11 22.43
CA VAL A 43 -5.14 1.27 22.93
C VAL A 43 -4.59 1.35 24.36
N GLN A 44 -4.95 0.41 25.23
CA GLN A 44 -4.45 0.38 26.60
C GLN A 44 -2.93 0.14 26.64
N ARG A 45 -2.39 -0.73 25.78
CA ARG A 45 -0.95 -0.95 25.63
C ARG A 45 -0.22 0.33 25.21
N LEU A 46 -0.72 1.02 24.18
CA LEU A 46 -0.14 2.29 23.70
C LEU A 46 -0.16 3.37 24.79
N ARG A 47 -1.28 3.51 25.51
CA ARG A 47 -1.39 4.47 26.64
C ARG A 47 -0.38 4.17 27.75
N ARG A 48 -0.19 2.89 28.10
CA ARG A 48 0.78 2.47 29.12
C ARG A 48 2.23 2.75 28.68
N ALA A 49 2.58 2.44 27.43
CA ALA A 49 3.89 2.74 26.87
C ALA A 49 4.21 4.25 26.92
N ARG A 50 3.25 5.09 26.51
CA ARG A 50 3.39 6.56 26.58
C ARG A 50 3.56 7.06 28.01
N LYS A 51 2.83 6.50 28.99
CA LYS A 51 2.97 6.87 30.41
C LYS A 51 4.35 6.50 30.97
N ARG A 52 4.98 5.42 30.49
CA ARG A 52 6.33 5.02 30.89
C ARG A 52 7.44 5.78 30.16
N GLY A 53 7.11 6.65 29.22
CA GLY A 53 8.10 7.38 28.43
C GLY A 53 8.94 6.48 27.51
N GLU A 54 8.40 5.32 27.10
CA GLU A 54 9.11 4.41 26.22
C GLU A 54 9.29 5.06 24.82
N PRO A 55 10.50 5.09 24.26
CA PRO A 55 10.78 5.80 23.02
C PRO A 55 10.02 5.14 21.86
N VAL A 56 9.12 5.90 21.22
CA VAL A 56 8.24 5.40 20.16
C VAL A 56 8.95 5.34 18.78
N SER A 57 10.16 5.89 18.65
CA SER A 57 11.04 5.64 17.50
C SER A 57 12.43 6.27 17.77
N PRO A 58 13.54 5.66 17.33
CA PRO A 58 14.87 6.30 17.39
C PRO A 58 14.98 7.36 16.30
N GLY A 59 14.54 8.59 16.58
CA GLY A 59 14.57 9.67 15.58
C GLY A 59 14.51 11.09 16.11
N ALA A 60 14.58 11.29 17.42
CA ALA A 60 14.24 12.55 18.09
C ALA A 60 15.30 13.66 18.03
N ASP A 61 16.41 13.48 17.31
CA ASP A 61 17.53 14.43 17.33
C ASP A 61 17.38 15.62 16.37
N ARG A 62 16.23 15.77 15.71
CA ARG A 62 15.99 16.86 14.75
C ARG A 62 15.06 17.92 15.32
N VAL A 63 15.37 19.19 15.05
CA VAL A 63 14.59 20.34 15.52
C VAL A 63 14.09 21.20 14.36
N CYS A 64 12.84 21.65 14.46
CA CYS A 64 12.22 22.50 13.46
C CYS A 64 12.99 23.84 13.36
N PRO A 65 13.41 24.27 12.16
CA PRO A 65 14.16 25.52 12.00
C PRO A 65 13.34 26.78 12.33
N ALA A 66 12.01 26.70 12.34
CA ALA A 66 11.13 27.84 12.59
C ALA A 66 10.72 27.99 14.07
N CYS A 67 10.53 26.90 14.81
CA CYS A 67 10.00 26.94 16.19
C CYS A 67 10.78 26.10 17.20
N SER A 68 11.93 25.55 16.80
CA SER A 68 12.82 24.69 17.58
C SER A 68 12.17 23.44 18.22
N ALA A 69 10.94 23.10 17.86
CA ALA A 69 10.29 21.88 18.32
C ALA A 69 10.96 20.63 17.73
N PRO A 70 11.14 19.55 18.51
CA PRO A 70 11.64 18.29 17.98
C PRO A 70 10.66 17.69 16.97
N TYR A 71 11.17 17.02 15.94
CA TYR A 71 10.38 16.30 14.93
C TYR A 71 10.97 14.92 14.61
N GLN A 72 10.14 14.03 14.06
CA GLN A 72 10.50 12.66 13.73
C GLN A 72 10.94 12.53 12.26
N PRO A 73 11.83 11.57 11.92
CA PRO A 73 12.12 11.25 10.53
C PRO A 73 10.84 10.91 9.76
N GLY A 74 10.67 11.51 8.59
CA GLY A 74 9.48 11.33 7.75
C GLY A 74 8.38 12.37 7.97
N ASP A 75 8.45 13.19 9.03
CA ASP A 75 7.53 14.31 9.19
C ASP A 75 7.71 15.31 8.03
N ARG A 76 6.64 15.52 7.25
CA ARG A 76 6.62 16.53 6.17
C ARG A 76 6.43 17.95 6.71
N PHE A 77 5.74 18.07 7.85
CA PHE A 77 5.40 19.34 8.49
C PHE A 77 5.64 19.27 9.99
N CYS A 78 6.03 20.39 10.60
CA CYS A 78 6.20 20.48 12.04
C CYS A 78 4.85 20.42 12.75
N VAL A 79 4.69 19.47 13.66
CA VAL A 79 3.46 19.30 14.46
C VAL A 79 3.14 20.48 15.39
N ARG A 80 4.12 21.37 15.66
CA ARG A 80 3.94 22.53 16.55
C ARG A 80 3.59 23.82 15.80
N CYS A 81 4.24 24.10 14.67
CA CYS A 81 4.07 25.37 13.95
C CYS A 81 3.58 25.24 12.50
N GLY A 82 3.47 24.02 11.96
CA GLY A 82 3.02 23.77 10.59
C GLY A 82 4.06 24.02 9.50
N GLN A 83 5.26 24.50 9.85
CA GLN A 83 6.33 24.73 8.88
C GLN A 83 6.71 23.42 8.16
N THR A 84 6.92 23.50 6.84
CA THR A 84 7.49 22.40 6.05
C THR A 84 8.88 22.05 6.56
N LEU A 85 9.08 20.78 6.91
CA LEU A 85 10.37 20.29 7.37
C LEU A 85 11.23 19.84 6.16
N PRO A 86 12.56 19.95 6.25
CA PRO A 86 13.44 19.43 5.20
C PRO A 86 13.23 17.91 5.07
N GLU A 87 12.84 17.43 3.88
CA GLU A 87 12.69 16.01 3.60
C GLU A 87 14.05 15.31 3.76
N GLN A 88 14.18 14.50 4.80
CA GLN A 88 15.38 13.71 5.11
C GLN A 88 14.95 12.25 5.27
N GLY A 89 14.65 11.57 4.15
CA GLY A 89 14.33 10.14 4.24
C GLY A 89 13.45 9.53 3.15
N ALA A 90 13.35 10.13 1.97
CA ALA A 90 13.03 9.36 0.78
C ALA A 90 14.21 9.54 -0.18
N ALA A 91 14.99 8.49 -0.40
CA ALA A 91 15.93 8.50 -1.51
C ALA A 91 15.12 8.85 -2.76
N PRO A 92 15.44 9.93 -3.50
CA PRO A 92 14.78 10.19 -4.77
C PRO A 92 15.12 9.01 -5.66
N THR A 93 14.15 8.13 -5.93
CA THR A 93 14.28 7.17 -7.00
C THR A 93 14.36 8.00 -8.27
N PRO A 94 15.48 7.97 -9.03
CA PRO A 94 15.61 8.77 -10.24
C PRO A 94 14.85 8.06 -11.37
N ALA A 95 13.53 7.98 -11.25
CA ALA A 95 12.65 7.84 -12.40
C ALA A 95 12.51 9.25 -12.98
N GLN A 96 12.64 9.39 -14.30
CA GLN A 96 12.76 10.68 -14.97
C GLN A 96 11.57 11.58 -14.64
N ALA A 97 11.80 12.52 -13.73
CA ALA A 97 10.73 13.35 -13.18
C ALA A 97 10.35 14.43 -14.19
N ALA A 98 9.22 14.26 -14.86
CA ALA A 98 8.53 15.39 -15.46
C ALA A 98 8.23 16.43 -14.37
N VAL A 99 8.11 17.70 -14.74
CA VAL A 99 7.75 18.77 -13.81
C VAL A 99 6.32 19.22 -14.07
N CYS A 100 5.59 19.52 -13.00
CA CYS A 100 4.23 20.03 -13.10
C CYS A 100 4.23 21.39 -13.83
N PRO A 101 3.48 21.54 -14.94
CA PRO A 101 3.47 22.79 -15.71
C PRO A 101 2.86 23.95 -14.93
N SER A 102 2.04 23.69 -13.91
CA SER A 102 1.40 24.74 -13.10
C SER A 102 2.20 25.18 -11.88
N CYS A 103 3.05 24.33 -11.29
CA CYS A 103 3.74 24.67 -10.03
C CYS A 103 5.22 24.25 -9.95
N GLY A 104 5.75 23.61 -10.99
CA GLY A 104 7.14 23.16 -11.06
C GLY A 104 7.53 22.02 -10.10
N ALA A 105 6.56 21.38 -9.43
CA ALA A 105 6.83 20.22 -8.60
C ALA A 105 7.30 19.03 -9.46
N ALA A 106 8.22 18.22 -8.93
CA ALA A 106 8.58 16.94 -9.54
C ALA A 106 7.36 16.00 -9.57
N LEU A 107 7.19 15.31 -10.69
CA LEU A 107 6.15 14.32 -10.94
C LEU A 107 6.76 12.94 -11.09
N ARG A 108 5.99 11.92 -10.73
CA ARG A 108 6.28 10.51 -11.05
C ARG A 108 5.68 10.18 -12.41
N GLU A 109 6.20 9.16 -13.08
CA GLU A 109 5.76 8.77 -14.43
C GLU A 109 4.26 8.42 -14.50
N ASP A 110 3.70 7.88 -13.41
CA ASP A 110 2.29 7.46 -13.32
C ASP A 110 1.38 8.48 -12.63
N ASP A 111 1.87 9.69 -12.32
CA ASP A 111 1.04 10.70 -11.65
C ASP A 111 -0.07 11.18 -12.60
N LEU A 112 -1.33 10.98 -12.20
CA LEU A 112 -2.51 11.55 -12.90
C LEU A 112 -2.80 13.00 -12.47
N PHE A 113 -2.31 13.38 -11.28
CA PHE A 113 -2.45 14.70 -10.69
C PHE A 113 -1.18 15.08 -9.95
N CYS A 114 -0.85 16.37 -9.95
CA CYS A 114 0.28 16.86 -9.17
C CYS A 114 -0.03 16.77 -7.66
N ALA A 115 0.76 15.99 -6.92
CA ALA A 115 0.62 15.85 -5.47
C ALA A 115 0.83 17.17 -4.69
N ARG A 116 1.42 18.20 -5.32
CA ARG A 116 1.67 19.51 -4.70
C ARG A 116 0.53 20.51 -4.90
N CYS A 117 -0.05 20.61 -6.11
CA CYS A 117 -1.03 21.64 -6.44
C CYS A 117 -2.37 21.10 -6.95
N GLY A 118 -2.51 19.79 -7.14
CA GLY A 118 -3.73 19.16 -7.65
C GLY A 118 -3.97 19.34 -9.14
N HIS A 119 -3.06 19.98 -9.89
CA HIS A 119 -3.19 20.12 -11.33
C HIS A 119 -3.26 18.74 -12.00
N ARG A 120 -4.29 18.53 -12.81
CA ARG A 120 -4.48 17.28 -13.55
C ARG A 120 -3.43 17.19 -14.66
N LEU A 121 -2.72 16.08 -14.70
CA LEU A 121 -1.67 15.86 -15.69
C LEU A 121 -2.28 15.22 -16.94
N PRO A 122 -1.78 15.55 -18.14
CA PRO A 122 -2.13 14.81 -19.33
C PRO A 122 -1.67 13.37 -19.14
N THR A 123 -2.56 12.40 -19.39
CA THR A 123 -2.28 10.97 -19.20
C THR A 123 -0.95 10.56 -19.82
N PRO A 124 -0.06 9.88 -19.08
CA PRO A 124 1.19 9.40 -19.64
C PRO A 124 0.86 8.47 -20.80
N THR A 125 1.17 8.90 -22.01
CA THR A 125 1.03 8.05 -23.20
C THR A 125 2.26 7.17 -23.22
N GLY A 126 2.19 6.02 -22.55
CA GLY A 126 3.32 5.09 -22.44
C GLY A 126 2.88 3.66 -22.13
N GLY A 127 2.86 2.81 -23.18
CA GLY A 127 3.11 1.37 -23.05
C GLY A 127 1.88 0.49 -22.87
N GLY A 128 1.38 -0.07 -23.97
CA GLY A 128 0.21 -0.95 -24.02
C GLY A 128 0.35 -2.29 -23.29
N GLY A 129 -0.80 -2.89 -23.02
CA GLY A 129 -0.93 -4.23 -22.45
C GLY A 129 -2.33 -4.54 -21.94
N LEU A 130 -3.36 -4.17 -22.72
CA LEU A 130 -4.70 -4.75 -22.55
C LEU A 130 -4.63 -6.16 -23.15
N GLU A 131 -4.28 -7.17 -22.35
CA GLU A 131 -4.60 -8.55 -22.75
C GLU A 131 -6.12 -8.69 -22.64
N GLU A 132 -6.75 -8.83 -23.81
CA GLU A 132 -8.16 -9.08 -24.00
C GLU A 132 -8.65 -10.25 -23.13
N VAL A 133 -9.52 -9.95 -22.17
CA VAL A 133 -10.44 -10.96 -21.64
C VAL A 133 -11.60 -11.07 -22.64
N GLN A 134 -11.50 -12.03 -23.54
CA GLN A 134 -12.57 -12.41 -24.47
C GLN A 134 -13.27 -13.68 -23.94
N PRO A 135 -14.61 -13.78 -24.03
CA PRO A 135 -15.42 -14.79 -23.34
C PRO A 135 -15.25 -16.23 -23.87
#